data_AF-A0A2I0IXN9-F1
#
_entry.id   AF-A0A2I0IXN9-F1
#
_cell.length_a   1.000
_cell.length_b   1.000
_cell.length_c   1.000
_cell.angle_alpha   90.00
_cell.angle_beta   90.00
_cell.angle_gamma   90.00
#
_symmetry.space_group_name_H-M   'P 1'
#
loop_
_entity.id
_entity.type
_entity.pdbx_description
1 polymer ?
#
loop_
_entity_poly.entity_id
_entity_poly.type
_entity_poly.pdbx_seq_one_letter_code
_entity_poly.pdbx_strand_id
1 'polypeptide(L)'
;MGLPLIGETIQFLIPSKSIDIPPFIKTRIMKYGPIFKTSLAGLPVVVSSDPEFNYYILQQEGKLVEFWYLDSFAKLIDLRGLGRDGESTPLTSIGHIHKNHEEGYQRYSRQW
;
A
#
# COMPACT_ATOMS: atom_id res chain seq x y z
N MET A 1 16.47 13.60 -15.33
CA MET A 1 15.62 12.38 -15.30
C MET A 1 16.56 11.23 -14.98
N GLY A 2 16.27 10.42 -13.95
CA GLY A 2 17.16 9.32 -13.53
C GLY A 2 17.23 8.22 -14.58
N LEU A 3 18.18 7.28 -14.42
CA LEU A 3 18.25 6.09 -15.28
C LEU A 3 16.89 5.38 -15.29
N PRO A 4 16.30 5.11 -16.47
CA PRO A 4 15.01 4.43 -16.54
C PRO A 4 15.14 3.06 -15.87
N LEU A 5 14.12 2.67 -15.11
CA LEU A 5 13.95 1.39 -14.40
C LEU A 5 14.65 1.25 -13.02
N ILE A 6 15.96 1.49 -12.92
CA ILE A 6 16.70 1.26 -11.65
C ILE A 6 16.89 2.55 -10.85
N GLY A 7 17.06 3.69 -11.52
CA GLY A 7 17.44 4.95 -10.89
C GLY A 7 16.41 5.48 -9.89
N GLU A 8 15.12 5.46 -10.24
CA GLU A 8 14.06 5.94 -9.35
C GLU A 8 13.89 5.03 -8.13
N THR A 9 13.99 3.71 -8.32
CA THR A 9 13.86 2.71 -7.25
C THR A 9 14.96 2.84 -6.21
N ILE A 10 16.23 2.98 -6.62
CA ILE A 10 17.33 3.17 -5.67
C ILE A 10 17.12 4.47 -4.89
N GLN A 11 16.75 5.57 -5.56
CA GLN A 11 16.48 6.84 -4.90
C GLN A 11 15.32 6.75 -3.90
N PHE A 12 14.30 5.94 -4.19
CA PHE A 12 13.19 5.66 -3.28
C PHE A 12 13.64 4.85 -2.06
N LEU A 13 14.51 3.86 -2.24
CA LEU A 13 14.98 2.96 -1.18
C LEU A 13 16.06 3.57 -0.27
N ILE A 14 16.68 4.69 -0.66
CA ILE A 14 17.66 5.37 0.19
C ILE A 14 16.96 5.83 1.48
N PRO A 15 17.36 5.32 2.66
CA PRO A 15 16.73 5.68 3.90
C PRO A 15 16.98 7.15 4.23
N SER A 16 15.93 7.82 4.69
CA SER A 16 16.04 9.14 5.29
C SER A 16 16.42 9.00 6.76
N LYS A 17 17.33 9.83 7.25
CA LYS A 17 17.63 9.93 8.70
C LYS A 17 16.55 10.72 9.47
N SER A 18 15.54 11.23 8.78
CA SER A 18 14.43 12.01 9.34
C SER A 18 13.19 11.15 9.50
N ILE A 19 12.39 11.45 10.53
CA ILE A 19 11.01 10.93 10.73
C ILE A 19 10.04 11.55 9.69
N ASP A 20 10.44 12.63 9.04
CA ASP A 20 9.68 13.31 7.99
C ASP A 20 9.68 12.53 6.66
N ILE A 21 8.85 12.99 5.72
CA ILE A 21 8.70 12.46 4.36
C ILE A 21 10.08 12.29 3.69
N PRO A 22 10.39 11.10 3.13
CA PRO A 22 11.66 10.87 2.46
C PRO A 22 11.96 11.90 1.36
N PRO A 23 13.21 12.35 1.20
CA PRO A 23 13.56 13.39 0.22
C PRO A 23 13.10 13.10 -1.21
N PHE A 24 13.11 11.82 -1.61
CA PHE A 24 12.60 11.37 -2.91
C PHE A 24 11.13 11.75 -3.09
N ILE A 25 10.28 11.43 -2.11
CA ILE A 25 8.84 11.70 -2.15
C ILE A 25 8.59 13.20 -2.10
N LYS A 26 9.27 13.93 -1.21
CA LYS A 26 9.16 15.40 -1.10
C LYS A 26 9.47 16.11 -2.43
N THR A 27 10.54 15.69 -3.11
CA THR A 27 10.94 16.26 -4.40
C THR A 27 9.89 16.02 -5.49
N ARG A 28 9.26 14.84 -5.49
CA ARG A 28 8.21 14.51 -6.46
C ARG A 28 6.91 15.24 -6.18
N ILE A 29 6.50 15.35 -4.91
CA ILE A 29 5.33 16.14 -4.51
C ILE A 29 5.47 17.58 -4.99
N MET A 30 6.63 18.22 -4.73
CA MET A 30 6.87 19.60 -5.18
C MET A 30 6.83 19.78 -6.69
N LYS A 31 7.18 18.74 -7.46
CA LYS A 31 7.29 18.82 -8.92
C LYS A 31 6.02 18.43 -9.67
N TYR A 32 5.31 17.42 -9.18
CA TYR A 32 4.20 16.77 -9.90
C TYR A 32 2.85 16.91 -9.16
N GLY A 33 2.87 17.40 -7.93
CA GLY A 33 1.70 17.47 -7.06
C GLY A 33 1.57 16.28 -6.11
N PRO A 34 0.54 16.28 -5.25
CA PRO A 34 0.35 15.28 -4.20
C PRO A 34 0.05 13.88 -4.75
N ILE A 35 -0.37 13.75 -6.01
CA ILE A 35 -0.61 12.48 -6.68
C ILE A 35 0.25 12.45 -7.95
N PHE A 36 1.14 11.46 -8.06
CA PHE A 36 2.07 11.38 -9.19
C PHE A 36 2.38 9.93 -9.59
N LYS A 37 2.83 9.76 -10.85
CA LYS A 37 3.30 8.49 -11.39
C LYS A 37 4.82 8.37 -11.29
N THR A 38 5.32 7.19 -10.99
CA THR A 38 6.76 6.85 -10.96
C THR A 38 6.93 5.36 -11.28
N SER A 39 8.16 4.89 -11.43
CA SER A 39 8.44 3.47 -11.55
C SER A 39 9.26 2.98 -10.35
N LEU A 40 8.75 1.95 -9.66
CA LEU A 40 9.45 1.28 -8.57
C LEU A 40 9.66 -0.19 -8.94
N ALA A 41 10.90 -0.66 -8.84
CA ALA A 41 11.33 -1.99 -9.26
C ALA A 41 10.92 -2.35 -10.71
N GLY A 42 10.89 -1.36 -11.61
CA GLY A 42 10.44 -1.53 -12.99
C GLY A 42 8.91 -1.60 -13.17
N LEU A 43 8.14 -1.52 -12.08
CA LEU A 43 6.67 -1.50 -12.12
C LEU A 43 6.17 -0.05 -12.14
N PRO A 44 5.20 0.30 -13.01
CA PRO A 44 4.56 1.60 -12.96
C PRO A 44 3.66 1.70 -11.73
N VAL A 45 3.85 2.73 -10.92
CA VAL A 45 3.07 2.95 -9.69
C VAL A 45 2.57 4.39 -9.61
N VAL A 46 1.45 4.55 -8.90
CA VAL A 46 0.91 5.86 -8.51
C VAL A 46 1.18 6.03 -7.02
N VAL A 47 1.75 7.17 -6.65
CA VAL A 47 1.96 7.55 -5.24
C VAL A 47 1.03 8.70 -4.92
N SER A 48 0.37 8.61 -3.77
CA SER A 48 -0.51 9.66 -3.25
C SER A 48 -0.11 10.08 -1.84
N SER A 49 0.07 11.39 -1.66
CA SER A 49 0.17 12.06 -0.37
C SER A 49 -1.09 12.89 -0.05
N ASP A 50 -2.17 12.70 -0.80
CA ASP A 50 -3.45 13.38 -0.57
C ASP A 50 -4.30 12.62 0.45
N PRO A 51 -4.64 13.20 1.62
CA PRO A 51 -5.36 12.49 2.67
C PRO A 51 -6.76 12.03 2.28
N GLU A 52 -7.49 12.84 1.50
CA GLU A 52 -8.86 12.55 1.09
C GLU A 52 -8.90 11.39 0.09
N PHE A 53 -8.01 11.44 -0.90
CA PHE A 53 -7.83 10.37 -1.87
C PHE A 53 -7.34 9.07 -1.20
N ASN A 54 -6.39 9.17 -0.28
CA ASN A 54 -5.89 8.01 0.46
C ASN A 54 -7.01 7.36 1.28
N TYR A 55 -7.84 8.17 1.95
CA TYR A 55 -9.00 7.68 2.68
C TYR A 55 -10.01 6.98 1.75
N TYR A 56 -10.31 7.58 0.59
CA TYR A 56 -11.17 6.97 -0.41
C TYR A 56 -10.63 5.62 -0.90
N ILE A 57 -9.36 5.54 -1.29
CA ILE A 57 -8.74 4.30 -1.79
C ILE A 57 -8.84 3.17 -0.76
N LEU A 58 -8.59 3.47 0.53
CA LEU A 58 -8.71 2.48 1.60
C LEU A 58 -10.15 1.97 1.76
N GLN A 59 -11.17 2.78 1.53
CA GLN A 59 -12.58 2.35 1.55
C GLN A 59 -12.98 1.44 0.37
N GLN A 60 -12.16 1.40 -0.68
CA GLN A 60 -12.40 0.60 -1.88
C GLN A 60 -11.67 -0.76 -1.88
N GLU A 61 -10.98 -1.10 -0.79
CA GLU A 61 -10.33 -2.41 -0.63
C GLU A 61 -11.36 -3.56 -0.79
N GLY A 62 -11.01 -4.54 -1.63
CA GLY A 62 -11.90 -5.66 -1.98
C GLY A 62 -13.09 -5.27 -2.87
N LYS A 63 -13.09 -4.05 -3.43
CA LYS A 63 -14.10 -3.58 -4.41
C LYS A 63 -13.44 -3.13 -5.71
N LEU A 64 -12.66 -2.05 -5.65
CA LEU A 64 -11.99 -1.44 -6.82
C LEU A 64 -10.48 -1.57 -6.74
N VAL A 65 -9.93 -1.82 -5.56
CA VAL A 65 -8.50 -1.98 -5.31
C VAL A 65 -8.26 -3.17 -4.38
N GLU A 66 -7.04 -3.70 -4.42
CA GLU A 66 -6.57 -4.78 -3.57
C GLU A 66 -5.22 -4.41 -2.97
N PHE A 67 -4.98 -4.79 -1.72
CA PHE A 67 -3.68 -4.65 -1.09
C PHE A 67 -2.63 -5.50 -1.82
N TRP A 68 -1.54 -4.85 -2.17
CA TRP A 68 -0.41 -5.48 -2.83
C TRP A 68 0.90 -5.12 -2.14
N TYR A 69 1.75 -6.12 -1.94
CA TYR A 69 3.12 -5.97 -1.48
C TYR A 69 4.06 -6.60 -2.50
N LEU A 70 5.26 -6.04 -2.63
CA LEU A 70 6.35 -6.71 -3.32
C LEU A 70 6.58 -8.10 -2.73
N ASP A 71 6.70 -9.13 -3.57
CA ASP A 71 6.84 -10.53 -3.13
C ASP A 71 7.97 -10.73 -2.12
N SER A 72 9.11 -10.05 -2.33
CA SER A 72 10.25 -10.10 -1.42
C SER A 72 9.92 -9.55 -0.02
N PHE A 73 9.11 -8.49 0.07
CA PHE A 73 8.65 -7.95 1.35
C PHE A 73 7.61 -8.87 1.99
N ALA A 74 6.69 -9.42 1.22
CA ALA A 74 5.70 -10.37 1.72
C ALA A 74 6.36 -11.62 2.33
N LYS A 75 7.43 -12.11 1.70
CA LYS A 75 8.24 -13.22 2.21
C LYS A 75 9.03 -12.85 3.47
N LEU A 76 9.55 -11.63 3.54
CA LEU A 76 10.34 -11.15 4.69
C LEU A 76 9.50 -10.89 5.94
N ILE A 77 8.27 -10.41 5.76
CA ILE A 77 7.32 -10.12 6.85
C ILE A 77 6.52 -11.39 7.25
N ASP A 78 6.81 -12.54 6.63
CA ASP A 78 6.04 -13.79 6.76
C ASP A 78 4.52 -13.59 6.63
N LEU A 79 4.10 -12.65 5.78
CA LEU A 79 2.68 -12.40 5.50
C LEU A 79 2.02 -13.63 4.86
N ARG A 80 2.81 -14.53 4.27
CA ARG A 80 2.34 -15.81 3.72
C ARG A 80 2.08 -16.85 4.81
N GLY A 81 2.74 -16.78 5.97
CA GLY A 81 2.55 -17.69 7.11
C GLY A 81 1.30 -17.41 7.96
N LEU A 82 0.61 -16.29 7.72
CA LEU A 82 -0.71 -16.01 8.32
C LEU A 82 -1.85 -16.80 7.64
N GLY A 83 -1.59 -17.41 6.48
CA GLY A 83 -2.44 -18.45 5.92
C GLY A 83 -2.12 -19.77 6.60
N ARG A 84 -3.06 -20.27 7.41
CA ARG A 84 -3.06 -21.66 7.86
C ARG A 84 -2.86 -22.57 6.64
N ASP A 85 -1.85 -23.44 6.74
CA ASP A 85 -1.72 -24.65 5.95
C ASP A 85 -1.45 -24.45 4.44
N GLY A 86 -0.34 -23.79 4.07
CA GLY A 86 0.34 -24.03 2.79
C GLY A 86 -0.40 -23.60 1.50
N GLU A 87 -1.63 -23.11 1.59
CA GLU A 87 -2.34 -22.45 0.51
C GLU A 87 -2.16 -20.93 0.60
N SER A 88 -1.83 -20.32 -0.54
CA SER A 88 -1.80 -18.87 -0.68
C SER A 88 -3.22 -18.33 -0.51
N THR A 89 -3.59 -17.96 0.71
CA THR A 89 -4.76 -17.12 0.94
C THR A 89 -4.45 -15.77 0.29
N PRO A 90 -5.16 -15.34 -0.77
CA PRO A 90 -4.94 -14.04 -1.37
C PRO A 90 -5.11 -12.96 -0.28
N LEU A 91 -4.24 -11.95 -0.23
CA LEU A 91 -4.27 -10.88 0.80
C LEU A 91 -5.65 -10.20 0.89
N THR A 92 -6.40 -10.19 -0.20
CA THR A 92 -7.80 -9.76 -0.26
C THR A 92 -8.68 -10.47 0.78
N SER A 93 -8.41 -11.74 1.07
CA SER A 93 -9.14 -12.52 2.07
C SER A 93 -8.95 -11.98 3.49
N ILE A 94 -7.80 -11.36 3.80
CA ILE A 94 -7.59 -10.66 5.09
C ILE A 94 -8.53 -9.45 5.17
N GLY A 95 -8.63 -8.65 4.09
CA GLY A 95 -9.60 -7.57 3.98
C GLY A 95 -11.05 -8.03 4.21
N HIS A 96 -11.42 -9.18 3.63
CA HIS A 96 -12.74 -9.79 3.85
C HIS A 96 -12.98 -10.24 5.30
N ILE A 97 -11.96 -10.78 5.98
CA ILE A 97 -12.07 -11.18 7.40
C ILE A 97 -12.27 -9.96 8.30
N HIS A 98 -11.51 -8.87 8.07
CA HIS A 98 -11.68 -7.62 8.81
C HIS A 98 -13.07 -7.01 8.61
N LYS A 99 -13.56 -6.99 7.36
CA LYS A 99 -14.89 -6.47 7.02
C LYS A 99 -16.01 -7.24 7.71
N ASN A 100 -15.95 -8.58 7.72
CA ASN A 100 -16.96 -9.40 8.37
C ASN A 100 -16.97 -9.21 9.89
N HIS A 101 -15.80 -8.97 10.50
CA HIS A 101 -15.68 -8.70 11.94
C HIS A 101 -16.24 -7.31 12.30
N GLU A 102 -16.00 -6.29 11.48
CA GLU A 102 -16.57 -4.95 11.65
C GLU A 102 -18.09 -4.93 11.42
N GLU A 103 -18.59 -5.62 10.40
CA GLU A 103 -20.04 -5.75 10.14
C GLU A 103 -20.74 -6.46 11.29
N GLY A 104 -20.10 -7.46 11.91
CA GLY A 104 -20.59 -8.10 13.13
C GLY A 104 -20.78 -7.10 14.28
N TYR A 105 -19.76 -6.29 14.57
CA TYR A 105 -19.83 -5.24 15.60
C TYR A 105 -20.91 -4.19 15.29
N GLN A 106 -20.98 -3.71 14.05
CA GLN A 106 -21.98 -2.73 13.60
C GLN A 106 -23.42 -3.27 13.60
N ARG A 107 -23.58 -4.59 13.50
CA ARG A 107 -24.87 -5.28 13.63
C ARG A 107 -25.29 -5.45 15.08
N TYR A 108 -24.33 -5.65 15.98
CA TYR A 108 -24.57 -5.70 17.43
C TYR A 108 -24.89 -4.32 18.03
N SER A 109 -24.22 -3.26 17.58
CA SER A 109 -24.44 -1.89 18.07
C SER A 109 -25.75 -1.25 17.60
N ARG A 110 -26.34 -1.74 16.50
CA ARG A 110 -27.66 -1.29 16.01
C ARG A 110 -28.87 -1.95 16.68
N GLN A 111 -28.64 -2.92 17.56
CA GLN A 111 -29.70 -3.62 18.30
C GLN A 111 -29.93 -3.05 19.71
N TRP A 112 -29.30 -1.92 20.05
CA TRP A 112 -29.51 -1.15 21.27
C TRP A 112 -29.63 0.34 20.95
#